data_AF-A0A2D9F7X9-F1
#
_entry.id   AF-A0A2D9F7X9-F1
#
_cell.length_a   1.000
_cell.length_b   1.000
_cell.length_c   1.000
_cell.angle_alpha   90.00
_cell.angle_beta   90.00
_cell.angle_gamma   90.00
#
_symmetry.space_group_name_H-M   'P 1'
#
loop_
_entity.id
_entity.type
_entity.pdbx_description
1 polymer ?
#
loop_
_entity_poly.entity_id
_entity_poly.type
_entity_poly.pdbx_seq_one_letter_code
_entity_poly.pdbx_strand_id
1 'polypeptide(L)'
;MLNGARFINSHALSTGRLGATGFHFWGGVVNALAVEMGDARTVAVPYYGRAAMTADVPKLTAALMIQNAEDDPRINEAVPAYAEAFKAYGKTFEMHT
;
A
#
# COMPACT_ATOMS: atom_id res chain seq x y z
N MET A 1 -1.93 2.05 -13.00
CA MET A 1 -0.56 2.01 -12.44
C MET A 1 0.09 0.63 -12.59
N LEU A 2 -0.65 -0.48 -12.46
CA LEU A 2 -0.13 -1.86 -12.49
C LEU A 2 0.82 -2.19 -13.66
N ASN A 3 0.46 -1.87 -14.90
CA ASN A 3 1.31 -2.19 -16.07
C ASN A 3 2.69 -1.52 -16.00
N GLY A 4 2.75 -0.25 -15.57
CA GLY A 4 4.00 0.48 -15.39
C GLY A 4 4.84 -0.09 -14.25
N ALA A 5 4.19 -0.45 -13.14
CA ALA A 5 4.84 -1.11 -12.01
C ALA A 5 5.47 -2.47 -12.43
N ARG A 6 4.73 -3.29 -13.18
CA ARG A 6 5.22 -4.56 -13.72
C ARG A 6 6.40 -4.33 -14.67
N PHE A 7 6.27 -3.38 -15.61
CA PHE A 7 7.32 -3.05 -16.56
C PHE A 7 8.63 -2.65 -15.88
N ILE A 8 8.57 -1.72 -14.92
CA ILE A 8 9.77 -1.26 -14.19
C ILE A 8 10.33 -2.40 -13.33
N ASN A 9 9.48 -3.15 -12.64
CA ASN A 9 9.93 -4.26 -11.79
C ASN A 9 10.67 -5.34 -12.60
N SER A 10 10.20 -5.66 -13.80
CA SER A 10 10.80 -6.68 -14.69
C SER A 10 11.85 -6.12 -15.67
N HIS A 11 12.18 -4.83 -15.61
CA HIS A 11 13.12 -4.22 -16.54
C HIS A 11 14.53 -4.82 -16.37
N ALA A 12 15.29 -4.98 -17.45
CA ALA A 12 16.64 -5.59 -17.41
C ALA A 12 17.63 -4.85 -16.50
N LEU A 13 17.40 -3.55 -16.27
CA LEU A 13 18.19 -2.71 -15.36
C LEU A 13 17.62 -2.62 -13.93
N SER A 14 16.52 -3.31 -13.66
CA SER A 14 15.92 -3.36 -12.33
C SER A 14 16.60 -4.41 -11.45
N THR A 15 16.59 -4.18 -10.15
CA THR A 15 17.03 -5.18 -9.16
C THR A 15 15.92 -6.18 -8.81
N GLY A 16 14.74 -6.06 -9.45
CA GLY A 16 13.54 -6.83 -9.10
C GLY A 16 12.92 -6.41 -7.76
N ARG A 17 13.28 -5.21 -7.27
CA ARG A 17 12.69 -4.55 -6.10
C ARG A 17 12.01 -3.27 -6.55
N LEU A 18 10.77 -3.05 -6.12
CA LEU A 18 9.99 -1.89 -6.53
C LEU A 18 9.44 -1.15 -5.31
N GLY A 19 9.70 0.16 -5.25
CA GLY A 19 9.05 1.07 -4.30
C GLY A 19 7.94 1.87 -4.98
N ALA A 20 6.85 2.14 -4.27
CA ALA A 20 5.77 3.02 -4.73
C ALA A 20 5.36 4.02 -3.63
N THR A 21 5.16 5.28 -4.00
CA THR A 21 4.62 6.33 -3.12
C THR A 21 3.69 7.25 -3.89
N GLY A 22 2.80 7.92 -3.17
CA GLY A 22 1.76 8.75 -3.75
C GLY A 22 0.98 9.47 -2.65
N PHE A 23 0.37 10.59 -3.01
CA PHE A 23 -0.30 11.50 -2.10
C PHE A 23 -1.79 11.61 -2.44
N HIS A 24 -2.64 11.69 -1.41
CA HIS A 24 -4.09 11.83 -1.56
C HIS A 24 -4.67 10.70 -2.43
N PHE A 25 -5.28 11.04 -3.57
CA PHE A 25 -5.74 10.09 -4.58
C PHE A 25 -4.65 9.05 -4.92
N TRP A 26 -3.42 9.49 -5.14
CA TRP A 26 -2.31 8.59 -5.46
C TRP A 26 -1.84 7.75 -4.27
N GLY A 27 -2.07 8.20 -3.03
CA GLY A 27 -1.88 7.36 -1.85
C GLY A 27 -2.86 6.18 -1.86
N GLY A 28 -4.11 6.42 -2.27
CA GLY A 28 -5.09 5.35 -2.46
C GLY A 28 -4.72 4.40 -3.60
N VAL A 29 -4.22 4.93 -4.71
CA VAL A 29 -3.71 4.11 -5.82
C VAL A 29 -2.51 3.26 -5.39
N VAL A 30 -1.63 3.77 -4.53
CA VAL A 30 -0.48 3.01 -4.00
C VAL A 30 -0.94 1.88 -3.08
N ASN A 31 -1.95 2.11 -2.21
CA ASN A 31 -2.57 1.04 -1.42
C ASN A 31 -3.13 -0.07 -2.32
N ALA A 32 -3.88 0.28 -3.37
CA ALA A 32 -4.42 -0.70 -4.31
C ALA A 32 -3.32 -1.43 -5.10
N LEU A 33 -2.29 -0.72 -5.54
CA LEU A 33 -1.16 -1.31 -6.25
C LEU A 33 -0.43 -2.35 -5.38
N ALA A 34 -0.25 -2.06 -4.08
CA ALA A 34 0.41 -2.99 -3.16
C ALA A 34 -0.33 -4.33 -3.08
N VAL A 35 -1.67 -4.30 -3.11
CA VAL A 35 -2.51 -5.51 -3.17
C VAL A 35 -2.33 -6.25 -4.50
N GLU A 36 -2.37 -5.53 -5.62
CA GLU A 36 -2.37 -6.12 -6.97
C GLU A 36 -1.00 -6.69 -7.40
N MET A 37 0.10 -6.23 -6.81
CA MET A 37 1.45 -6.63 -7.20
C MET A 37 1.82 -8.05 -6.75
N GLY A 38 1.12 -8.64 -5.76
CA GLY A 38 1.36 -10.02 -5.30
C GLY A 38 2.83 -10.28 -4.98
N ASP A 39 3.37 -11.46 -5.29
CA ASP A 39 4.74 -11.90 -4.92
C ASP A 39 5.93 -11.03 -5.39
N ALA A 40 5.67 -9.92 -6.09
CA ALA A 40 6.70 -8.92 -6.34
C ALA A 40 7.23 -8.33 -5.03
N ARG A 41 8.56 -8.23 -4.91
CA ARG A 41 9.25 -7.61 -3.76
C ARG A 41 9.00 -6.10 -3.75
N THR A 42 7.84 -5.72 -3.25
CA THR A 42 7.34 -4.34 -3.26
C THR A 42 7.36 -3.74 -1.86
N VAL A 43 7.66 -2.44 -1.81
CA VAL A 43 7.43 -1.61 -0.63
C VAL A 43 6.55 -0.44 -1.03
N ALA A 44 5.61 -0.06 -0.18
CA ALA A 44 4.64 0.98 -0.49
C ALA A 44 4.53 2.01 0.66
N VAL A 45 4.60 3.29 0.30
CA VAL A 45 4.52 4.42 1.24
C VAL A 45 3.39 5.36 0.81
N PRO A 46 2.11 5.04 1.09
CA PRO A 46 0.97 5.89 0.75
C PRO A 46 0.80 7.03 1.77
N TYR A 47 0.55 8.24 1.26
CA TYR A 47 0.27 9.43 2.06
C TYR A 47 -1.21 9.84 1.94
N TYR A 48 -1.91 9.88 3.09
CA TYR A 48 -3.31 10.32 3.31
C TYR A 48 -4.23 9.87 2.17
N GLY A 49 -4.08 8.60 1.82
CA GLY A 49 -4.79 7.96 0.73
C GLY A 49 -5.79 6.96 1.25
N ARG A 50 -6.85 6.75 0.47
CA ARG A 50 -7.89 5.77 0.83
C ARG A 50 -7.27 4.39 1.07
N ALA A 51 -7.65 3.74 2.16
CA ALA A 51 -7.26 2.36 2.43
C ALA A 51 -7.71 1.43 1.28
N ALA A 52 -6.94 0.36 1.05
CA ALA A 52 -7.43 -0.74 0.23
C ALA A 52 -8.60 -1.44 0.92
N MET A 53 -9.36 -2.25 0.18
CA MET A 53 -10.41 -3.06 0.78
C MET A 53 -9.79 -4.01 1.81
N THR A 54 -10.32 -4.05 3.02
CA THR A 54 -9.79 -4.89 4.11
C THR A 54 -9.81 -6.38 3.74
N ALA A 55 -10.79 -6.81 2.94
CA ALA A 55 -10.89 -8.16 2.39
C ALA A 55 -9.73 -8.55 1.47
N ASP A 56 -9.00 -7.56 0.93
CA ASP A 56 -7.86 -7.78 0.05
C ASP A 56 -6.52 -7.76 0.79
N VAL A 57 -6.50 -7.35 2.07
CA VAL A 57 -5.28 -7.37 2.91
C VAL A 57 -4.60 -8.73 2.93
N PRO A 58 -5.28 -9.90 2.97
CA PRO A 58 -4.62 -11.20 2.88
C PRO A 58 -3.71 -11.38 1.65
N LYS A 59 -4.03 -10.71 0.54
CA LYS A 59 -3.28 -10.77 -0.72
C LYS A 59 -1.99 -9.95 -0.67
N LEU A 60 -1.83 -9.05 0.31
CA LEU A 60 -0.63 -8.23 0.44
C LEU A 60 0.60 -9.07 0.75
N THR A 61 1.64 -8.84 -0.02
CA THR A 61 3.01 -9.33 0.19
C THR A 61 3.97 -8.16 0.46
N ALA A 62 3.57 -6.94 0.09
CA ALA A 62 4.32 -5.72 0.24
C ALA A 62 4.47 -5.34 1.72
N ALA A 63 5.61 -4.73 2.07
CA ALA A 63 5.73 -4.00 3.34
C ALA A 63 5.21 -2.57 3.15
N LEU A 64 4.39 -2.09 4.10
CA LEU A 64 3.76 -0.77 4.01
C LEU A 64 4.20 0.18 5.12
N MET A 65 4.44 1.45 4.76
CA MET A 65 4.57 2.55 5.73
C MET A 65 3.52 3.61 5.38
N ILE A 66 2.43 3.63 6.14
CA ILE A 66 1.25 4.43 5.84
C ILE A 66 1.31 5.73 6.63
N GLN A 67 1.09 6.85 5.95
CA GLN A 67 1.20 8.19 6.51
C GLN A 67 -0.17 8.87 6.44
N ASN A 68 -0.95 8.83 7.51
CA ASN A 68 -2.25 9.49 7.59
C ASN A 68 -2.08 10.96 8.00
N ALA A 69 -3.13 11.77 7.81
CA ALA A 69 -3.18 13.11 8.37
C ALA A 69 -4.00 13.08 9.66
N GLU A 70 -3.58 13.85 10.67
CA GLU A 70 -4.29 13.97 11.95
C GLU A 70 -5.78 14.35 11.76
N ASP A 71 -6.06 15.34 10.92
CA ASP A 71 -7.41 15.87 10.66
C ASP A 71 -7.90 15.55 9.22
N ASP A 72 -8.06 14.26 8.91
CA ASP A 72 -8.75 13.80 7.70
C ASP A 72 -9.82 12.74 8.04
N PRO A 73 -11.04 13.16 8.46
CA PRO A 73 -12.08 12.22 8.89
C PRO A 73 -12.51 11.25 7.79
N ARG A 74 -12.38 11.64 6.51
CA ARG A 74 -12.80 10.80 5.37
C ARG A 74 -11.86 9.63 5.15
N ILE A 75 -10.56 9.83 5.34
CA ILE A 75 -9.57 8.75 5.26
C ILE A 75 -9.50 7.98 6.58
N ASN A 76 -9.54 8.68 7.70
CA ASN A 76 -9.32 8.12 9.03
C ASN A 76 -10.44 7.16 9.45
N GLU A 77 -11.65 7.26 8.88
CA GLU A 77 -12.75 6.31 9.12
C GLU A 77 -12.34 4.85 8.84
N ALA A 78 -11.54 4.61 7.80
CA ALA A 78 -11.14 3.25 7.40
C ALA A 78 -9.89 2.73 8.13
N VAL A 79 -9.13 3.60 8.79
CA VAL A 79 -7.82 3.27 9.39
C VAL A 79 -7.90 2.16 10.44
N PRO A 80 -8.86 2.16 11.40
CA PRO A 80 -8.93 1.11 12.42
C PRO A 80 -9.14 -0.28 11.80
N ALA A 81 -10.10 -0.43 10.90
CA ALA A 81 -10.39 -1.71 10.25
C ALA A 81 -9.23 -2.18 9.37
N TYR A 82 -8.52 -1.25 8.73
CA TYR A 82 -7.35 -1.56 7.92
C TYR A 82 -6.20 -2.05 8.81
N ALA A 83 -5.87 -1.35 9.89
CA ALA A 83 -4.83 -1.73 10.85
C ALA A 83 -5.07 -3.12 11.47
N GLU A 84 -6.31 -3.39 11.89
CA GLU A 84 -6.67 -4.70 12.44
C GLU A 84 -6.54 -5.81 11.41
N ALA A 85 -6.87 -5.56 10.14
CA ALA A 85 -6.63 -6.52 9.06
C ALA A 85 -5.13 -6.82 8.88
N PHE A 86 -4.25 -5.81 8.91
CA PHE A 86 -2.80 -6.07 8.83
C PHE A 86 -2.33 -6.99 9.97
N LYS A 87 -2.75 -6.71 11.20
CA LYS A 87 -2.40 -7.52 12.38
C LYS A 87 -2.94 -8.95 12.26
N ALA A 88 -4.21 -9.10 11.90
CA ALA A 88 -4.88 -10.40 11.81
C ALA A 88 -4.21 -11.33 10.78
N TYR A 89 -3.69 -10.76 9.69
CA TYR A 89 -3.01 -11.53 8.63
C TYR A 89 -1.48 -11.47 8.71
N GLY A 90 -0.91 -10.98 9.82
CA GLY A 90 0.53 -10.95 10.06
C GLY A 90 1.32 -10.18 8.99
N LYS A 91 0.75 -9.09 8.47
CA LYS A 91 1.36 -8.29 7.41
C LYS A 91 2.38 -7.31 8.01
N THR A 92 3.46 -7.03 7.28
CA THR A 92 4.48 -6.05 7.69
C THR A 92 4.01 -4.64 7.40
N PHE A 93 3.76 -3.84 8.44
CA PHE A 93 3.33 -2.46 8.28
C PHE A 93 3.73 -1.55 9.44
N GLU A 94 3.83 -0.27 9.14
CA GLU A 94 3.82 0.84 10.09
C GLU A 94 2.75 1.85 9.67
N MET A 95 2.07 2.47 10.64
CA MET A 95 1.06 3.51 10.41
C MET A 95 1.38 4.70 11.30
N HIS A 96 1.50 5.87 10.69
CA HIS A 96 1.70 7.15 11.36
C HIS A 96 0.53 8.09 11.07
N THR A 97 0.33 9.03 11.98
CA THR A 97 -0.70 10.08 11.91
C THR A 97 -0.05 11.41 12.26
#